data_AF-A0A9E6Z7B6-F1
#
_entry.id   AF-A0A9E6Z7B6-F1
#
_cell.length_a   1.000
_cell.length_b   1.000
_cell.length_c   1.000
_cell.angle_alpha   90.00
_cell.angle_beta   90.00
_cell.angle_gamma   90.00
#
_symmetry.space_group_name_H-M   'P 1'
#
loop_
_entity.id
_entity.type
_entity.pdbx_description
1 polymer ?
#
loop_
_entity_poly.entity_id
_entity_poly.type
_entity_poly.pdbx_seq_one_letter_code
_entity_poly.pdbx_strand_id
1 'polypeptide(L)' 'MTPIQQRNLEKRWHTKVIDRTGLILEIFGDRANTNEGRLQVELASLTYQRSRLVRSWTHLERQRGGHGFWAGLRAADRA' A
#
# COMPACT_ATOMS: atom_id res chain seq x y z
N MET A 1 7.87 -1.93 -8.92
CA MET A 1 8.43 -2.18 -7.59
C MET A 1 7.28 -2.35 -6.61
N THR A 2 7.25 -3.39 -5.78
CA THR A 2 6.13 -3.61 -4.86
C THR A 2 6.21 -2.69 -3.63
N PRO A 3 5.08 -2.42 -2.92
CA PRO A 3 5.11 -1.60 -1.71
C PRO A 3 6.02 -2.16 -0.61
N ILE A 4 6.14 -3.49 -0.50
CA ILE A 4 7.05 -4.14 0.46
C ILE A 4 8.50 -3.87 0.09
N GLN A 5 8.82 -4.00 -1.20
CA GLN A 5 10.18 -3.73 -1.68
C GLN A 5 10.55 -2.27 -1.40
N GLN A 6 9.64 -1.31 -1.63
CA GLN A 6 9.87 0.10 -1.28
C GLN A 6 10.28 0.25 0.18
N ARG A 7 9.41 -0.24 1.07
CA ARG A 7 9.57 -0.09 2.52
C ARG A 7 10.88 -0.71 3.00
N ASN A 8 11.24 -1.87 2.45
CA ASN A 8 12.48 -2.55 2.82
C ASN A 8 13.72 -1.75 2.38
N LEU A 9 13.67 -1.13 1.19
CA LEU A 9 14.76 -0.27 0.71
C LEU A 9 14.85 1.02 1.54
N GLU A 10 13.74 1.70 1.81
CA GLU A 10 13.70 2.91 2.64
C GLU A 10 14.24 2.64 4.05
N LYS A 11 13.89 1.50 4.65
CA LYS A 11 14.43 1.09 5.96
C LYS A 11 15.93 0.81 5.92
N ARG A 12 16.43 0.21 4.84
CA ARG A 12 17.83 -0.18 4.70
C ARG A 12 18.74 1.02 4.40
N TRP A 13 18.24 1.99 3.64
CA TRP A 13 19.02 3.12 3.16
C TRP A 13 18.73 4.43 3.89
N HIS A 14 17.74 4.45 4.78
CA HIS A 14 17.35 5.63 5.56
C HIS A 14 17.08 6.87 4.70
N THR A 15 16.56 6.64 3.49
CA THR A 15 16.23 7.69 2.53
C THR A 15 14.92 7.37 1.84
N LYS A 16 14.24 8.41 1.33
CA LYS A 16 13.01 8.26 0.54
C LYS A 16 13.33 7.52 -0.76
N VAL A 17 12.57 6.47 -1.06
CA VAL A 17 12.72 5.73 -2.33
C VAL A 17 11.50 6.00 -3.18
N ILE A 18 11.71 6.56 -4.37
CA ILE A 18 10.67 6.80 -5.36
C ILE A 18 10.87 5.78 -6.48
N ASP A 19 9.81 5.08 -6.87
CA ASP A 19 9.88 4.19 -8.02
C ASP A 19 9.53 4.91 -9.32
N ARG A 20 9.80 4.25 -10.45
CA ARG A 20 9.56 4.82 -11.78
C ARG A 20 8.16 5.41 -11.93
N THR A 21 7.13 4.71 -11.45
CA THR A 21 5.75 5.17 -11.58
C THR A 21 5.49 6.42 -10.74
N GLY A 22 5.98 6.47 -9.50
CA GLY A 22 5.88 7.68 -8.66
C GLY A 22 6.58 8.88 -9.31
N LEU A 23 7.78 8.68 -9.85
CA LEU A 23 8.52 9.73 -10.54
C LEU A 23 7.80 10.24 -11.80
N ILE A 24 7.22 9.34 -12.60
CA ILE A 24 6.44 9.72 -13.79
C ILE A 24 5.22 10.56 -13.40
N LEU A 25 4.52 10.19 -12.32
CA LEU A 25 3.36 10.93 -11.83
C LEU A 25 3.74 12.33 -11.32
N GLU A 26 4.88 12.49 -10.64
CA GLU A 26 5.41 13.80 -10.25
C GLU A 26 5.69 14.66 -11.49
N ILE A 27 6.43 14.12 -12.46
CA ILE A 27 6.76 14.82 -13.71
C ILE A 27 5.48 15.22 -14.48
N PHE A 28 4.48 14.35 -14.53
CA PHE A 28 3.23 14.64 -15.21
C PHE A 28 2.38 15.64 -14.43
N GLY A 29 2.38 15.59 -13.10
CA GLY A 29 1.74 16.60 -12.25
C GLY A 29 2.30 17.99 -12.52
N ASP A 30 3.62 18.12 -12.59
CA ASP A 30 4.29 19.39 -12.88
C ASP A 30 4.02 19.92 -14.30
N ARG A 31 3.70 19.03 -15.25
CA ARG A 31 3.50 19.37 -16.67
C ARG A 31 2.04 19.49 -17.10
N ALA A 32 1.09 19.10 -16.26
CA ALA A 32 -0.33 19.10 -16.59
C ALA A 32 -0.92 20.52 -16.60
N ASN A 33 -0.91 21.15 -17.78
CA ASN A 33 -1.37 22.53 -17.97
C ASN A 33 -2.85 22.64 -18.37
N THR A 34 -3.50 21.56 -18.79
CA THR A 34 -4.93 21.52 -19.13
C THR A 34 -5.74 20.89 -18.03
N ASN A 35 -7.02 21.25 -17.91
CA ASN A 35 -7.92 20.65 -16.91
C ASN A 35 -8.07 19.14 -17.13
N GLU A 36 -8.19 18.69 -18.38
CA GLU A 36 -8.24 17.27 -18.71
C GLU A 36 -6.95 16.55 -18.30
N GLY A 37 -5.78 17.14 -18.60
CA GLY A 37 -4.49 16.57 -18.20
C GLY A 37 -4.35 16.45 -16.68
N ARG A 38 -4.79 17.46 -15.92
CA ARG A 38 -4.78 17.42 -14.45
C ARG A 38 -5.67 16.29 -13.92
N LEU A 39 -6.87 16.14 -14.46
CA LEU A 39 -7.80 15.07 -14.09
C LEU A 39 -7.22 13.68 -14.38
N GLN A 40 -6.55 13.50 -15.51
CA GLN A 40 -5.92 12.23 -15.86
C GLN A 40 -4.76 11.89 -14.92
N VAL A 41 -3.91 12.88 -14.59
CA VAL A 41 -2.81 12.69 -13.64
C VAL A 41 -3.34 12.39 -12.24
N GLU A 42 -4.38 13.08 -11.80
CA GLU A 42 -5.02 12.84 -10.52
C GLU A 42 -5.63 11.42 -10.45
N LEU A 43 -6.37 11.00 -11.48
CA LEU A 43 -6.92 9.65 -11.57
C LEU A 43 -5.81 8.58 -11.53
N ALA A 44 -4.72 8.80 -12.27
CA ALA A 44 -3.58 7.89 -12.28
C ALA A 44 -2.90 7.84 -10.90
N SER A 45 -2.76 8.98 -10.22
CA SER A 45 -2.21 9.07 -8.86
C SER A 45 -3.07 8.32 -7.85
N LEU A 46 -4.39 8.54 -7.87
CA LEU A 46 -5.34 7.82 -7.02
C LEU A 46 -5.30 6.31 -7.25
N THR A 47 -5.22 5.88 -8.51
CA THR A 47 -5.13 4.46 -8.88
C THR A 47 -3.83 3.83 -8.38
N TYR A 48 -2.71 4.54 -8.53
CA TYR A 48 -1.41 4.13 -8.02
C TYR A 48 -1.44 4.00 -6.49
N GLN A 49 -1.96 5.01 -5.77
CA GLN A 49 -2.06 5.00 -4.31
C GLN A 49 -2.97 3.87 -3.80
N ARG A 50 -4.13 3.63 -4.43
CA ARG A 50 -5.06 2.55 -4.07
C ARG A 50 -4.36 1.20 -4.00
N SER A 51 -3.51 0.88 -4.97
CA SER A 51 -2.75 -0.38 -4.99
C SER A 51 -1.75 -0.53 -3.83
N ARG A 52 -1.37 0.58 -3.19
CA ARG A 52 -0.34 0.64 -2.14
C ARG A 52 -0.91 0.76 -0.73
N LEU A 53 -2.19 1.10 -0.61
CA LEU A 53 -2.92 1.21 0.66
C LEU A 53 -3.30 -0.16 1.27
N VAL A 54 -3.13 -1.25 0.53
CA VAL A 54 -3.68 -2.59 0.83
C VAL A 54 -3.18 -3.22 2.15
N ARG A 55 -2.13 -2.70 2.81
CA ARG A 55 -1.60 -3.30 4.05
C ARG A 55 -1.70 -2.49 5.33
N SER A 56 -2.35 -1.32 5.33
CA SER A 56 -2.81 -0.71 6.60
C SER A 56 -3.73 -1.67 7.38
N TRP A 57 -4.41 -2.58 6.67
CA TRP A 57 -5.34 -3.56 7.24
C TRP A 57 -4.66 -4.70 8.03
N THR A 58 -3.47 -5.15 7.64
CA THR A 58 -2.79 -6.26 8.37
C THR A 58 -2.36 -5.89 9.79
N HIS A 59 -2.22 -4.59 10.09
CA HIS A 59 -1.99 -4.12 11.45
C HIS A 59 -3.29 -4.02 12.25
N LEU A 60 -4.40 -3.66 11.60
CA LEU A 60 -5.75 -3.62 12.18
C LEU A 60 -6.32 -5.02 12.45
N GLU A 61 -6.04 -6.02 11.60
CA GLU A 61 -6.39 -7.43 11.84
C GLU A 61 -5.71 -7.99 13.10
N ARG A 62 -4.45 -7.60 13.34
CA ARG A 62 -3.72 -7.98 14.56
C ARG A 62 -4.26 -7.29 15.81
N GLN A 63 -4.85 -6.10 15.67
CA GLN A 63 -5.54 -5.40 16.78
C GLN A 63 -6.94 -5.97 17.04
N ARG A 64 -7.63 -6.51 16.03
CA ARG A 64 -9.04 -6.93 16.13
C ARG A 64 -9.28 -8.35 16.67
N GLY A 65 -8.29 -9.24 16.74
CA GLY A 65 -8.53 -10.53 17.41
C GLY A 65 -7.51 -11.63 17.17
N GLY A 66 -6.42 -11.62 17.96
CA GLY A 66 -5.49 -12.74 18.07
C GLY A 66 -5.85 -13.79 19.13
N HIS A 67 -6.99 -13.67 19.83
CA HIS A 67 -7.29 -14.52 20.99
C HIS A 67 -8.56 -15.40 20.89
N GLY A 68 -9.31 -15.36 19.78
CA GLY A 68 -10.61 -16.06 19.69
C GLY A 68 -10.71 -17.24 18.72
N PHE A 69 -9.95 -17.27 17.62
CA PHE A 69 -10.23 -18.21 16.51
C PHE A 69 -9.55 -19.59 16.67
N TRP A 70 -8.40 -19.66 17.35
CA TRP A 70 -7.63 -20.92 17.45
C TRP A 70 -8.03 -21.84 18.61
N ALA A 71 -8.90 -21.39 19.51
CA ALA A 71 -9.36 -22.20 20.66
C ALA A 71 -10.48 -23.18 20.29
N GLY A 72 -11.21 -22.97 19.19
CA GLY A 72 -12.37 -23.80 18.81
C GLY A 72 -12.04 -25.06 17.99
N LEU A 73 -10.93 -25.08 17.25
CA LEU A 73 -10.65 -26.17 16.30
C LEU A 73 -9.82 -27.34 16.90
N ARG A 74 -9.46 -27.30 18.18
CA ARG A 74 -8.73 -28.39 18.87
C ARG A 74 -9.52 -29.10 19.96
N ALA A 75 -10.77 -28.71 20.20
CA ALA A 75 -11.63 -29.32 21.20
C ALA A 75 -12.59 -30.40 20.64
N ALA A 76 -12.58 -30.67 19.34
CA ALA A 76 -13.48 -31.64 18.71
C ALA A 76 -12.87 -33.03 18.43
N ASP A 77 -11.56 -33.23 18.67
CA ASP A 77 -10.88 -34.52 18.41
C ASP A 77 -10.60 -35.33 19.69
N ARG A 78 -11.25 -35.00 20.81
CA ARG A 78 -11.24 -35.82 22.03
C ARG A 78 -12.61 -35.78 22.72
N ALA A 79 -13.57 -36.48 22.14
CA ALA A 79 -14.75 -37.03 22.81
C ALA A 79 -15.18 -38.31 22.10
#